data_AF-A0A2N7G7F2-F1
#
_entry.id   AF-A0A2N7G7F2-F1
#
_cell.length_a   1.000
_cell.length_b   1.000
_cell.length_c   1.000
_cell.angle_alpha   90.00
_cell.angle_beta   90.00
_cell.angle_gamma   90.00
#
_symmetry.space_group_name_H-M   'P 1'
#
loop_
_entity.id
_entity.type
_entity.pdbx_description
1 polymer ?
#
loop_
_entity_poly.entity_id
_entity_poly.type
_entity_poly.pdbx_seq_one_letter_code
_entity_poly.pdbx_strand_id
1 'polypeptide(L)'
;MKYYEDLLYRSVPIPLSKTMTTSLAKRIHSILEGMAELKPSDVSIKERLNISRTELSQMSTFYRSKELKFSVPNDSKQCLSILKRIKALKTAVNRERKLGTLPITESSVELARLEELRLKVRIENLKYRVSIEKRKGHLNSAYDLAKVGLTALSDVTGEYADAQREHFLSILENGSLSRTQIESNVDPKHVIEKEVA
;
A
#
# COMPACT_ATOMS: atom_id res chain seq x y z
N MET A 1 15.30 18.30 -0.07
CA MET A 1 15.48 17.81 -1.45
C MET A 1 15.43 16.29 -1.52
N LYS A 2 16.42 15.58 -0.95
CA LYS A 2 16.56 14.12 -0.98
C LYS A 2 15.28 13.31 -0.72
N TYR A 3 14.47 13.72 0.25
CA TYR A 3 13.17 13.09 0.52
C TYR A 3 12.25 12.99 -0.71
N TYR A 4 12.13 14.05 -1.51
CA TYR A 4 11.25 14.08 -2.69
C TYR A 4 11.86 13.32 -3.87
N GLU A 5 13.19 13.37 -4.02
CA GLU A 5 13.93 12.56 -5.00
C GLU A 5 13.76 11.07 -4.71
N ASP A 6 13.87 10.67 -3.45
CA ASP A 6 13.64 9.28 -3.02
C ASP A 6 12.19 8.86 -3.28
N LEU A 7 11.21 9.75 -3.12
CA LEU A 7 9.82 9.43 -3.45
C LEU A 7 9.62 9.22 -4.96
N LEU A 8 10.29 10.01 -5.79
CA LEU A 8 10.17 9.98 -7.24
C LEU A 8 10.93 8.80 -7.87
N TYR A 9 12.19 8.60 -7.48
CA TYR A 9 13.12 7.71 -8.17
C TYR A 9 13.30 6.32 -7.54
N ARG A 10 12.86 6.10 -6.30
CA ARG A 10 13.10 4.82 -5.63
C ARG A 10 12.33 3.66 -6.27
N SER A 11 13.04 2.54 -6.42
CA SER A 11 12.69 1.29 -7.13
C SER A 11 11.57 0.44 -6.51
N VAL A 12 10.55 1.04 -5.91
CA VAL A 12 9.36 0.29 -5.46
C VAL A 12 8.30 0.36 -6.56
N PRO A 13 7.66 -0.75 -6.96
CA PRO A 13 6.68 -0.78 -8.04
C PRO A 13 5.34 -0.20 -7.57
N ILE A 14 5.29 1.11 -7.31
CA ILE A 14 4.03 1.85 -7.16
C ILE A 14 3.91 2.71 -8.40
N PRO A 15 2.87 2.51 -9.23
CA PRO A 15 2.64 3.38 -10.37
C PRO A 15 2.33 4.79 -9.87
N LEU A 16 3.14 5.75 -10.29
CA LEU A 16 2.89 7.17 -10.04
C LEU A 16 1.97 7.72 -11.14
N SER A 17 0.94 8.46 -10.74
CA SER A 17 0.09 9.19 -11.68
C SER A 17 0.85 10.38 -12.28
N LYS A 18 0.35 10.91 -13.40
CA LYS A 18 0.91 12.14 -14.01
C LYS A 18 0.93 13.28 -13.01
N THR A 19 -0.18 13.46 -12.28
CA THR A 19 -0.35 14.47 -11.25
C THR A 19 0.70 14.34 -10.14
N MET A 20 0.90 13.12 -9.61
CA MET A 20 1.90 12.87 -8.57
C MET A 20 3.32 13.14 -9.06
N THR A 21 3.69 12.56 -10.21
CA THR A 21 5.01 12.71 -10.80
C THR A 21 5.35 14.18 -11.05
N THR A 22 4.39 14.93 -11.63
CA THR A 22 4.56 16.36 -11.90
C THR A 22 4.65 17.16 -10.60
N SER A 23 3.83 16.86 -9.60
CA SER A 23 3.83 17.55 -8.30
C SER A 23 5.17 17.37 -7.56
N LEU A 24 5.69 16.14 -7.54
CA LEU A 24 7.00 15.85 -6.93
C LEU A 24 8.14 16.55 -7.70
N ALA A 25 8.14 16.49 -9.03
CA ALA A 25 9.14 17.14 -9.86
C ALA A 25 9.13 18.67 -9.68
N LYS A 26 7.94 19.29 -9.67
CA LYS A 26 7.78 20.74 -9.39
C LYS A 26 8.34 21.10 -8.01
N ARG A 27 8.12 20.24 -7.01
CA ARG A 27 8.66 20.49 -5.67
C ARG A 27 10.17 20.40 -5.61
N ILE A 28 10.77 19.42 -6.30
CA ILE A 28 12.23 19.31 -6.43
C ILE A 28 12.78 20.58 -7.10
N HIS A 29 12.13 21.05 -8.17
CA HIS A 29 12.50 22.28 -8.88
C HIS A 29 12.45 23.52 -7.98
N SER A 30 11.34 23.74 -7.27
CA SER A 30 11.19 24.88 -6.36
C SER A 30 12.23 24.88 -5.23
N ILE A 31 12.61 23.69 -4.73
CA ILE A 31 13.71 23.58 -3.76
C ILE A 31 15.06 23.95 -4.39
N LEU A 32 15.31 23.53 -5.63
CA LEU A 32 16.53 23.90 -6.37
C LEU A 32 16.61 25.39 -6.66
N GLU A 33 15.49 26.03 -7.01
CA GLU A 33 15.42 27.50 -7.20
C GLU A 33 15.82 28.23 -5.92
N GLY A 34 15.18 27.90 -4.79
CA GLY A 34 15.53 28.50 -3.51
C GLY A 34 16.97 28.22 -3.07
N MET A 35 17.53 27.06 -3.42
CA MET A 35 18.94 26.75 -3.17
C MET A 35 19.89 27.58 -4.05
N ALA A 36 19.54 27.81 -5.31
CA ALA A 36 20.32 28.62 -6.25
C ALA A 36 20.32 30.10 -5.86
N GLU A 37 19.19 30.60 -5.35
CA GLU A 37 19.07 31.96 -4.81
C GLU A 37 19.98 32.17 -3.59
N LEU A 38 20.03 31.18 -2.68
CA LEU A 38 20.88 31.25 -1.49
C LEU A 38 22.38 31.05 -1.80
N LYS A 39 22.71 30.32 -2.87
CA LYS A 39 24.10 30.00 -3.27
C LYS A 39 24.32 30.19 -4.77
N PRO A 40 24.35 31.43 -5.26
CA PRO A 40 24.40 31.71 -6.70
C PRO A 40 25.74 31.35 -7.37
N SER A 41 26.80 31.09 -6.60
CA SER A 41 28.10 30.65 -7.11
C SER A 41 28.20 29.14 -7.34
N ASP A 42 27.23 28.36 -6.85
CA ASP A 42 27.26 26.90 -6.96
C ASP A 42 26.79 26.45 -8.35
N VAL A 43 27.77 26.08 -9.18
CA VAL A 43 27.55 25.60 -10.56
C VAL A 43 26.75 24.29 -10.58
N SER A 44 26.94 23.41 -9.58
CA SER A 44 26.25 22.12 -9.50
C SER A 44 24.74 22.29 -9.29
N ILE A 45 24.34 23.26 -8.46
CA ILE A 45 22.92 23.55 -8.23
C ILE A 45 22.27 24.12 -9.51
N LYS A 46 22.97 25.01 -10.23
CA LYS A 46 22.47 25.57 -11.49
C LYS A 46 22.29 24.51 -12.57
N GLU A 47 23.22 23.58 -12.69
CA GLU A 47 23.13 22.48 -13.66
C GLU A 47 21.92 21.59 -13.35
N ARG A 48 21.76 21.18 -12.09
CA ARG A 48 20.61 20.38 -11.65
C ARG A 48 19.28 21.11 -11.83
N LEU A 49 19.26 22.43 -11.62
CA LEU A 49 18.09 23.26 -11.86
C LEU A 49 17.70 23.25 -13.34
N ASN A 50 18.68 23.35 -14.24
CA ASN A 50 18.45 23.31 -15.68
C ASN A 50 17.94 21.93 -16.13
N ILE A 51 18.54 20.84 -15.64
CA ILE A 51 18.06 19.47 -15.87
C ILE A 51 16.61 19.33 -15.41
N SER A 52 16.31 19.73 -14.18
CA SER A 52 14.96 19.67 -13.61
C SER A 52 13.94 20.48 -14.41
N ARG A 53 14.33 21.64 -14.95
CA ARG A 53 13.48 22.46 -15.83
C ARG A 53 13.15 21.74 -17.14
N THR A 54 14.15 21.13 -17.77
CA THR A 54 13.98 20.34 -18.99
C THR A 54 13.12 19.10 -18.74
N GLU A 55 13.30 18.41 -17.62
CA GLU A 55 12.46 17.27 -17.24
C GLU A 55 11.00 17.70 -17.07
N LEU A 56 10.74 18.83 -16.40
CA LEU A 56 9.39 19.37 -16.23
C LEU A 56 8.74 19.75 -17.56
N SER A 57 9.49 20.36 -18.49
CA SER A 57 8.95 20.70 -19.81
C SER A 57 8.60 19.43 -20.59
N GLN A 58 9.46 18.42 -20.59
CA GLN A 58 9.24 17.15 -21.26
C GLN A 58 8.06 16.36 -20.66
N MET A 59 7.88 16.38 -19.33
CA MET A 59 6.74 15.74 -18.66
C MET A 59 5.39 16.34 -19.07
N SER A 60 5.35 17.62 -19.43
CA SER A 60 4.12 18.26 -19.92
C SER A 60 3.70 17.72 -21.29
N THR A 61 4.68 17.44 -22.16
CA THR A 61 4.51 17.09 -23.58
C THR A 61 4.41 15.58 -23.81
N PHE A 62 5.18 14.76 -23.07
CA PHE A 62 5.34 13.32 -23.31
C PHE A 62 5.18 12.49 -22.05
N TYR A 63 4.18 12.77 -21.20
CA TYR A 63 3.86 11.84 -20.11
C TYR A 63 3.33 10.52 -20.68
N ARG A 64 4.25 9.63 -21.03
CA ARG A 64 3.96 8.22 -21.27
C ARG A 64 3.83 7.62 -19.88
N SER A 65 2.60 7.50 -19.38
CA SER A 65 2.34 6.59 -18.29
C SER A 65 2.87 5.23 -18.76
N LYS A 66 4.05 4.84 -18.28
CA LYS A 66 4.27 3.42 -18.07
C LYS A 66 3.23 3.08 -17.02
N GLU A 67 2.05 2.68 -17.45
CA GLU A 67 1.08 1.97 -16.62
C GLU A 67 1.78 0.69 -16.19
N LEU A 68 2.67 0.84 -15.22
CA LEU A 68 3.26 -0.28 -14.52
C LEU A 68 2.08 -0.93 -13.83
N LYS A 69 1.63 -2.06 -14.39
CA LYS A 69 0.63 -2.91 -13.76
C LYS A 69 1.11 -3.15 -12.33
N PHE A 70 0.36 -2.61 -11.38
CA PHE A 70 0.69 -2.74 -9.97
C PHE A 70 0.51 -4.22 -9.59
N SER A 71 1.60 -4.89 -9.23
CA SER A 71 1.56 -6.25 -8.69
C SER A 71 1.92 -6.20 -7.21
N VAL A 72 1.09 -6.81 -6.37
CA VAL A 72 1.38 -6.92 -4.95
C VAL A 72 2.42 -8.03 -4.74
N PRO A 73 3.54 -7.75 -4.07
CA PRO A 73 4.54 -8.77 -3.78
C PRO A 73 4.00 -9.88 -2.86
N ASN A 74 4.48 -11.11 -3.08
CA ASN A 74 4.23 -12.26 -2.20
C ASN A 74 5.20 -12.29 -1.00
N ASP A 75 5.59 -11.12 -0.49
CA ASP A 75 6.48 -10.99 0.68
C ASP A 75 5.99 -9.87 1.59
N SER A 76 5.73 -10.21 2.86
CA SER A 76 5.30 -9.28 3.89
C SER A 76 6.29 -8.13 4.11
N LYS A 77 7.60 -8.35 3.95
CA LYS A 77 8.60 -7.27 4.08
C LYS A 77 8.45 -6.26 2.94
N GLN A 78 8.27 -6.74 1.71
CA GLN A 78 8.04 -5.88 0.56
C GLN A 78 6.68 -5.16 0.63
N CYS A 79 5.61 -5.84 1.05
CA CYS A 79 4.31 -5.21 1.28
C CYS A 79 4.40 -4.08 2.31
N LEU A 80 5.13 -4.28 3.42
CA LEU A 80 5.36 -3.24 4.42
C LEU A 80 6.13 -2.04 3.84
N SER A 81 7.14 -2.29 3.00
CA SER A 81 7.88 -1.23 2.31
C SER A 81 6.96 -0.40 1.39
N ILE A 82 6.08 -1.07 0.63
CA ILE A 82 5.08 -0.42 -0.21
C ILE A 82 4.12 0.43 0.64
N LEU A 83 3.57 -0.12 1.73
CA LEU A 83 2.66 0.62 2.62
C LEU A 83 3.31 1.87 3.21
N LYS A 84 4.59 1.78 3.62
CA LYS A 84 5.37 2.93 4.09
C LYS A 84 5.53 3.99 3.00
N ARG A 85 5.78 3.57 1.75
CA ARG A 85 5.90 4.50 0.62
C ARG A 85 4.56 5.16 0.29
N ILE A 86 3.45 4.41 0.28
CA ILE A 86 2.11 4.99 0.08
C ILE A 86 1.82 6.05 1.16
N LYS A 87 2.13 5.75 2.43
CA LYS A 87 1.99 6.73 3.53
C LYS A 87 2.80 8.00 3.27
N ALA A 88 4.05 7.86 2.83
CA ALA A 88 4.91 9.01 2.52
C ALA A 88 4.38 9.83 1.33
N LEU A 89 3.89 9.17 0.26
CA LEU A 89 3.25 9.84 -0.88
C LEU A 89 2.00 10.62 -0.45
N LYS A 90 1.14 10.05 0.42
CA LYS A 90 -0.01 10.76 0.99
C LYS A 90 0.43 12.00 1.77
N THR A 91 1.50 11.91 2.56
CA THR A 91 2.04 13.06 3.29
C THR A 91 2.53 14.15 2.33
N ALA A 92 3.21 13.78 1.24
CA ALA A 92 3.65 14.71 0.21
C ALA A 92 2.44 15.43 -0.44
N VAL A 93 1.42 14.70 -0.91
CA VAL A 93 0.20 15.29 -1.51
C VAL A 93 -0.50 16.25 -0.56
N ASN A 94 -0.64 15.85 0.71
CA ASN A 94 -1.25 16.72 1.72
C ASN A 94 -0.46 18.00 1.94
N ARG A 95 0.88 17.92 1.89
CA ARG A 95 1.76 19.08 2.03
C ARG A 95 1.65 20.00 0.83
N GLU A 96 1.66 19.48 -0.38
CA GLU A 96 1.52 20.28 -1.60
C GLU A 96 0.13 20.94 -1.66
N ARG A 97 -0.94 20.24 -1.26
CA ARG A 97 -2.27 20.83 -1.10
C ARG A 97 -2.26 22.02 -0.12
N LYS A 98 -1.63 21.87 1.05
CA LYS A 98 -1.54 22.94 2.06
C LYS A 98 -0.78 24.18 1.58
N LEU A 99 0.15 24.00 0.63
CA LEU A 99 0.94 25.08 0.05
C LEU A 99 0.26 25.72 -1.18
N GLY A 100 -0.90 25.21 -1.60
CA GLY A 100 -1.62 25.71 -2.77
C GLY A 100 -1.01 25.30 -4.12
N THR A 101 0.05 24.49 -4.13
CA THR A 101 0.75 24.07 -5.36
C THR A 101 0.02 22.95 -6.10
N LEU A 102 -0.90 22.25 -5.41
CA LEU A 102 -1.72 21.18 -5.96
C LEU A 102 -3.21 21.49 -5.71
N PRO A 103 -4.06 21.58 -6.75
CA PRO A 103 -5.49 21.85 -6.60
C PRO A 103 -6.20 20.84 -5.70
N ILE A 104 -7.27 21.29 -5.00
CA ILE A 104 -8.04 20.44 -4.10
C ILE A 104 -8.62 19.23 -4.84
N THR A 105 -9.15 19.44 -6.05
CA THR A 105 -9.72 18.38 -6.90
C THR A 105 -8.68 17.32 -7.24
N GLU A 106 -7.54 17.73 -7.80
CA GLU A 106 -6.43 16.85 -8.16
C GLU A 106 -5.85 16.09 -6.95
N SER A 107 -5.67 16.78 -5.83
CA SER A 107 -5.16 16.18 -4.60
C SER A 107 -6.14 15.15 -4.02
N SER A 108 -7.46 15.38 -4.13
CA SER A 108 -8.48 14.47 -3.62
C SER A 108 -8.53 13.18 -4.46
N VAL A 109 -8.47 13.31 -5.79
CA VAL A 109 -8.38 12.18 -6.72
C VAL A 109 -7.12 11.35 -6.43
N GLU A 110 -5.99 12.00 -6.24
CA GLU A 110 -4.72 11.31 -5.99
C GLU A 110 -4.70 10.62 -4.62
N LEU A 111 -5.28 11.25 -3.58
CA LEU A 111 -5.43 10.61 -2.27
C LEU A 111 -6.34 9.39 -2.33
N ALA A 112 -7.46 9.46 -3.06
CA ALA A 112 -8.36 8.32 -3.25
C ALA A 112 -7.64 7.15 -3.95
N ARG A 113 -6.88 7.44 -5.01
CA ARG A 113 -6.06 6.44 -5.72
C ARG A 113 -5.03 5.77 -4.82
N LEU A 114 -4.35 6.55 -3.97
CA LEU A 114 -3.38 6.01 -3.01
C LEU A 114 -4.06 5.15 -1.91
N GLU A 115 -5.27 5.51 -1.48
CA GLU A 115 -6.04 4.70 -0.54
C GLU A 115 -6.49 3.36 -1.14
N GLU A 116 -6.91 3.36 -2.40
CA GLU A 116 -7.25 2.15 -3.13
C GLU A 116 -6.03 1.21 -3.24
N LEU A 117 -4.87 1.75 -3.64
CA LEU A 117 -3.61 1.00 -3.68
C LEU A 117 -3.23 0.43 -2.31
N ARG A 118 -3.40 1.22 -1.24
CA ARG A 118 -3.11 0.79 0.14
C ARG A 118 -3.99 -0.39 0.53
N LEU A 119 -5.29 -0.32 0.21
CA LEU A 119 -6.23 -1.39 0.49
C LEU A 119 -5.83 -2.66 -0.28
N LYS A 120 -5.58 -2.56 -1.58
CA LYS A 120 -5.15 -3.70 -2.42
C LYS A 120 -3.93 -4.40 -1.83
N VAL A 121 -2.88 -3.64 -1.48
CA VAL A 121 -1.66 -4.19 -0.83
C VAL A 121 -2.00 -4.91 0.47
N ARG A 122 -2.84 -4.31 1.32
CA ARG A 122 -3.21 -4.87 2.61
C ARG A 122 -3.96 -6.19 2.45
N ILE A 123 -4.92 -6.25 1.54
CA ILE A 123 -5.74 -7.44 1.31
C ILE A 123 -4.91 -8.58 0.73
N GLU A 124 -4.10 -8.32 -0.29
CA GLU A 124 -3.22 -9.33 -0.87
C GLU A 124 -2.17 -9.84 0.13
N ASN A 125 -1.63 -8.96 1.00
CA ASN A 125 -0.76 -9.40 2.08
C ASN A 125 -1.50 -10.30 3.09
N LEU A 126 -2.74 -9.98 3.44
CA LEU A 126 -3.55 -10.82 4.33
C LEU A 126 -3.82 -12.18 3.71
N LYS A 127 -4.21 -12.25 2.43
CA LYS A 127 -4.42 -13.51 1.70
C LYS A 127 -3.17 -14.36 1.67
N TYR A 128 -2.01 -13.75 1.37
CA TYR A 128 -0.72 -14.44 1.41
C TYR A 128 -0.44 -15.02 2.81
N ARG A 129 -0.65 -14.24 3.88
CA ARG A 129 -0.44 -14.70 5.26
C ARG A 129 -1.41 -15.81 5.66
N VAL A 130 -2.68 -15.72 5.27
CA VAL A 130 -3.66 -16.79 5.48
C VAL A 130 -3.20 -18.09 4.82
N SER A 131 -2.75 -18.02 3.56
CA SER A 131 -2.21 -19.18 2.84
C SER A 131 -0.99 -19.78 3.53
N ILE A 132 -0.09 -18.95 4.07
CA ILE A 132 1.07 -19.40 4.84
C ILE A 132 0.65 -20.13 6.12
N GLU A 133 -0.27 -19.56 6.91
CA GLU A 133 -0.70 -20.19 8.17
C GLU A 133 -1.52 -21.46 7.94
N LYS A 134 -2.34 -21.52 6.88
CA LYS A 134 -3.01 -22.76 6.45
C LYS A 134 -1.99 -23.86 6.12
N ARG A 135 -0.94 -23.54 5.35
CA ARG A 135 0.11 -24.51 5.01
C ARG A 135 0.89 -25.03 6.21
N LYS A 136 1.00 -24.23 7.27
CA LYS A 136 1.62 -24.65 8.54
C LYS A 136 0.68 -25.45 9.44
N GLY A 137 -0.60 -25.59 9.09
CA GLY A 137 -1.61 -26.22 9.95
C GLY A 137 -2.17 -25.31 11.05
N HIS A 138 -1.79 -24.04 11.11
CA HIS A 138 -2.29 -23.08 12.09
C HIS A 138 -3.64 -22.49 11.68
N LEU A 139 -4.68 -23.33 11.67
CA LEU A 139 -6.01 -22.96 11.18
C LEU A 139 -6.66 -21.82 11.99
N ASN A 140 -6.44 -21.78 13.30
CA ASN A 140 -6.94 -20.70 14.16
C ASN A 140 -6.35 -19.34 13.77
N SER A 141 -5.02 -19.28 13.57
CA SER A 141 -4.35 -18.05 13.14
C SER A 141 -4.78 -17.62 11.72
N ALA A 142 -4.98 -18.57 10.81
CA ALA A 142 -5.51 -18.29 9.48
C ALA A 142 -6.95 -17.72 9.53
N TYR A 143 -7.78 -18.23 10.43
CA TYR A 143 -9.15 -17.76 10.66
C TYR A 143 -9.19 -16.33 11.23
N ASP A 144 -8.36 -16.05 12.23
CA ASP A 144 -8.26 -14.70 12.81
C ASP A 144 -7.77 -13.68 11.78
N LEU A 145 -6.82 -14.07 10.92
CA LEU A 145 -6.37 -13.23 9.81
C LEU A 145 -7.46 -12.97 8.76
N ALA A 146 -8.31 -13.96 8.47
CA ALA A 146 -9.44 -13.78 7.56
C ALA A 146 -10.50 -12.83 8.13
N LYS A 147 -10.79 -12.89 9.44
CA LYS A 147 -11.64 -11.91 10.13
C LYS A 147 -11.09 -10.48 10.01
N VAL A 148 -9.79 -10.30 10.22
CA VAL A 148 -9.12 -9.00 10.04
C VAL A 148 -9.26 -8.50 8.60
N GLY A 149 -9.26 -9.40 7.62
CA GLY A 149 -9.54 -9.09 6.22
C GLY A 149 -10.95 -8.54 6.02
N LEU A 150 -11.98 -9.18 6.58
CA LEU A 150 -13.36 -8.70 6.52
C LEU A 150 -13.54 -7.34 7.20
N THR A 151 -12.94 -7.15 8.39
CA THR A 151 -12.96 -5.86 9.08
C THR A 151 -12.30 -4.76 8.25
N ALA A 152 -11.26 -5.07 7.48
CA ALA A 152 -10.62 -4.10 6.59
C ALA A 152 -11.48 -3.73 5.36
N LEU A 153 -12.53 -4.50 5.06
CA LEU A 153 -13.43 -4.34 3.92
C LEU A 153 -14.85 -3.90 4.31
N SER A 154 -15.13 -3.67 5.61
CA SER A 154 -16.49 -3.39 6.11
C SER A 154 -17.09 -2.14 5.47
N ASP A 155 -16.28 -1.09 5.34
CA ASP A 155 -16.73 0.23 4.90
C ASP A 155 -16.39 0.49 3.43
N VAL A 156 -15.89 -0.53 2.71
CA VAL A 156 -15.44 -0.40 1.32
C VAL A 156 -16.41 -1.11 0.39
N THR A 157 -16.94 -0.35 -0.56
CA THR A 157 -17.83 -0.81 -1.61
C THR A 157 -17.11 -0.96 -2.95
N GLY A 158 -17.66 -1.78 -3.83
CA GLY A 158 -17.18 -1.99 -5.19
C GLY A 158 -16.72 -3.42 -5.47
N GLU A 159 -16.69 -3.76 -6.75
CA GLU A 159 -16.48 -5.13 -7.28
C GLU A 159 -15.25 -5.82 -6.67
N TYR A 160 -14.12 -5.11 -6.56
CA TYR A 160 -12.93 -5.66 -5.92
C TYR A 160 -13.18 -6.01 -4.46
N ALA A 161 -13.82 -5.12 -3.69
CA ALA A 161 -14.10 -5.36 -2.28
C ALA A 161 -15.10 -6.50 -2.09
N ASP A 162 -16.11 -6.59 -2.95
CA ASP A 162 -17.09 -7.68 -2.96
C ASP A 162 -16.40 -9.04 -3.18
N ALA A 163 -15.58 -9.15 -4.23
CA ALA A 163 -14.83 -10.38 -4.52
C ALA A 163 -13.88 -10.79 -3.39
N GLN A 164 -13.20 -9.83 -2.75
CA GLN A 164 -12.31 -10.15 -1.63
C GLN A 164 -13.09 -10.52 -0.35
N ARG A 165 -14.28 -9.94 -0.12
CA ARG A 165 -15.16 -10.33 0.99
C ARG A 165 -15.62 -11.77 0.84
N GLU A 166 -16.10 -12.15 -0.34
CA GLU A 166 -16.49 -13.52 -0.66
C GLU A 166 -15.32 -14.50 -0.42
N HIS A 167 -14.12 -14.15 -0.89
CA HIS A 167 -12.92 -14.96 -0.64
C HIS A 167 -12.66 -15.17 0.86
N PHE A 168 -12.71 -14.14 1.70
CA PHE A 168 -12.49 -14.30 3.14
C PHE A 168 -13.63 -15.06 3.83
N LEU A 169 -14.89 -14.87 3.42
CA LEU A 169 -16.03 -15.65 3.94
C LEU A 169 -15.86 -17.14 3.65
N SER A 170 -15.45 -17.51 2.42
CA SER A 170 -15.18 -18.90 2.07
C SER A 170 -14.10 -19.54 2.96
N ILE A 171 -13.10 -18.75 3.40
CA ILE A 171 -12.07 -19.24 4.32
C ILE A 171 -12.65 -19.52 5.71
N LEU A 172 -13.56 -18.65 6.19
CA LEU A 172 -14.18 -18.79 7.51
C LEU A 172 -15.15 -19.97 7.55
N GLU A 173 -15.95 -20.19 6.50
CA GLU A 173 -16.88 -21.32 6.40
C GLU A 173 -16.13 -22.66 6.43
N ASN A 174 -15.10 -22.81 5.60
CA ASN A 174 -14.27 -24.01 5.56
C ASN A 174 -13.53 -24.26 6.89
N GLY A 175 -13.09 -23.20 7.57
CA GLY A 175 -12.45 -23.29 8.88
C GLY A 175 -13.42 -23.69 10.00
N SER A 176 -14.67 -23.25 9.92
CA SER A 176 -15.71 -23.59 10.90
C SER A 176 -16.08 -25.08 10.82
N LEU A 177 -16.26 -25.60 9.60
CA LEU A 177 -16.48 -27.03 9.36
C LEU A 177 -15.33 -27.90 9.91
N SER A 178 -14.09 -27.45 9.74
CA SER A 178 -12.91 -28.15 10.26
C SER A 178 -12.87 -28.17 11.79
N ARG A 179 -13.34 -27.12 12.48
CA ARG A 179 -13.44 -27.11 13.95
C ARG A 179 -14.51 -28.05 14.46
N THR A 180 -15.70 -28.05 13.85
CA THR A 180 -16.79 -28.95 14.25
C THR A 180 -16.40 -30.43 14.07
N GLN A 181 -15.58 -30.76 13.07
CA GLN A 181 -15.03 -32.12 12.88
C GLN A 181 -13.93 -32.49 13.89
N ILE A 182 -13.14 -31.53 14.37
CA ILE A 182 -12.16 -31.76 15.44
C ILE A 182 -12.87 -31.95 16.78
N GLU A 183 -13.87 -31.11 17.09
CA GLU A 183 -14.65 -31.21 18.33
C GLU A 183 -15.48 -32.49 18.42
N SER A 184 -15.96 -33.03 17.29
CA SER A 184 -16.67 -34.32 17.25
C SER A 184 -15.77 -35.55 17.31
N ASN A 185 -14.45 -35.40 17.10
CA ASN A 185 -13.45 -36.47 17.24
C ASN A 185 -12.74 -36.49 18.61
N VAL A 186 -13.09 -35.59 19.53
CA VAL A 186 -12.63 -35.66 20.92
C VAL A 186 -13.60 -36.54 21.72
N ASP A 187 -13.30 -37.84 21.78
CA ASP A 187 -14.06 -38.82 22.57
C ASP A 187 -14.09 -38.45 24.08
N PRO A 188 -15.26 -38.51 24.75
CA PRO A 188 -15.41 -38.28 26.19
C PRO A 188 -15.04 -39.52 27.01
N LYS A 189 -13.79 -39.99 26.94
CA LYS A 189 -13.29 -41.10 27.77
C LYS A 189 -12.00 -40.75 28.51
N HIS A 190 -12.06 -39.74 29.39
CA HIS A 190 -11.08 -39.61 30.48
C HIS A 190 -11.59 -38.84 31.71
N VAL A 191 -12.84 -39.08 32.13
CA VAL A 191 -13.35 -38.57 33.41
C VAL A 191 -14.16 -39.64 34.14
N ILE A 192 -13.64 -40.85 34.31
CA ILE A 192 -14.10 -41.77 35.38
C ILE A 192 -12.90 -42.64 35.78
N GLU A 193 -11.97 -42.12 36.56
CA GLU A 193 -11.04 -42.95 37.36
C GLU A 193 -10.29 -42.10 38.40
N LYS A 194 -11.03 -41.34 39.22
CA LYS A 194 -10.56 -40.82 40.51
C LYS A 194 -11.72 -40.63 41.49
N GLU A 195 -12.46 -41.69 41.72
CA GLU A 195 -13.15 -41.90 43.00
C GLU A 195 -13.05 -43.40 43.28
N VAL A 196 -12.79 -43.74 44.55
CA VAL A 196 -12.46 -45.06 45.09
C VAL A 196 -10.98 -45.44 45.05
N ALA A 197 -10.22 -44.85 45.97
CA ALA A 197 -9.31 -45.57 46.87
C ALA A 197 -9.07 -44.72 48.12
#